data_AF-A0A7Y1SIU7-F1
#
_entry.id   AF-A0A7Y1SIU7-F1
#
_cell.length_a   1.000
_cell.length_b   1.000
_cell.length_c   1.000
_cell.angle_alpha   90.00
_cell.angle_beta   90.00
_cell.angle_gamma   90.00
#
_symmetry.space_group_name_H-M   'P 1'
#
loop_
_entity.id
_entity.type
_entity.pdbx_description
1 polymer ?
#
loop_
_entity_poly.entity_id
_entity_poly.type
_entity_poly.pdbx_seq_one_letter_code
_entity_poly.pdbx_strand_id
1 'polypeptide(L)'
;MKFSARDRLKLLAGASALALTGCGGSNSSSAPISGSTPSPAPPPPPPPPTGGIEPGLLKNSFDNNFTFGTAMANTRLSPVDQSATIALDQFSSITPEYELKLNNIAPTAGVLDFDAANRVVDWALGNGMQVRGHALVWHEATPDYFLQGSRTDIQARLEDYIANVIGEFRDRISIWDVANEVVSVDIYSGNSGIGPDRRTSWFDAVGNADYLDWAFRAARAADPNAQLFLSDYQTEDPLKQDWLLEILRRLIDRGVPIDGVGHQFHIRLDTAVDAMLGAIDAVEDEFPNFVNHITEMDMNFYQDPGTCWESQTNCQPDIGPTPPADQIAQQAQMLRDIFNGFVLRPSIENVSFWGVRDSDSWLNFVPVERYNYPLLFDRDGNPKPCLHAITDPNYEI
;
A
#
# COMPACT_ATOMS: atom_id res chain seq x y z
N MET A 1 -6.05 -24.80 15.89
CA MET A 1 -6.21 -24.61 14.43
C MET A 1 -5.52 -23.32 14.09
N LYS A 2 -4.47 -23.34 13.26
CA LYS A 2 -3.76 -22.15 12.82
C LYS A 2 -4.51 -21.60 11.61
N PHE A 3 -5.17 -20.45 11.76
CA PHE A 3 -5.72 -19.72 10.62
C PHE A 3 -4.55 -19.07 9.88
N SER A 4 -4.43 -19.32 8.58
CA SER A 4 -3.41 -18.68 7.74
C SER A 4 -3.98 -17.41 7.11
N ALA A 5 -3.13 -16.49 6.64
CA ALA A 5 -3.55 -15.28 5.93
C ALA A 5 -4.51 -15.59 4.74
N ARG A 6 -4.38 -16.76 4.12
CA ARG A 6 -5.29 -17.27 3.08
C ARG A 6 -6.75 -17.44 3.52
N ASP A 7 -7.03 -17.62 4.81
CA ASP A 7 -8.38 -17.80 5.32
C ASP A 7 -9.12 -16.46 5.50
N ARG A 8 -8.40 -15.35 5.59
CA ARG A 8 -8.96 -14.00 5.80
C ARG A 8 -9.53 -13.39 4.52
N LEU A 9 -8.95 -13.73 3.36
CA LEU A 9 -9.42 -13.23 2.06
C LEU A 9 -10.78 -13.82 1.62
N LYS A 10 -11.18 -14.97 2.18
CA LYS A 10 -12.47 -15.62 1.85
C LYS A 10 -13.67 -14.99 2.54
N LEU A 11 -13.48 -14.07 3.49
CA LEU A 11 -14.59 -13.45 4.23
C LEU A 11 -15.15 -12.17 3.58
N LEU A 12 -14.60 -11.68 2.46
CA LEU A 12 -15.09 -10.47 1.79
C LEU A 12 -16.25 -10.71 0.79
N ALA A 13 -16.85 -11.91 0.77
CA ALA A 13 -18.04 -12.21 -0.02
C ALA A 13 -19.15 -12.82 0.85
N GLY A 14 -19.90 -11.98 1.57
CA GLY A 14 -21.11 -12.42 2.27
C GLY A 14 -21.55 -11.49 3.39
N ALA A 15 -22.57 -10.67 3.11
CA ALA A 15 -23.10 -9.69 4.05
C ALA A 15 -24.16 -10.26 5.03
N SER A 16 -24.25 -9.58 6.19
CA SER A 16 -25.48 -9.18 6.90
C SER A 16 -26.03 -10.00 8.10
N ALA A 17 -25.93 -9.38 9.29
CA ALA A 17 -27.05 -8.83 10.12
C ALA A 17 -27.37 -9.40 11.53
N LEU A 18 -27.38 -8.46 12.51
CA LEU A 18 -28.28 -8.26 13.69
C LEU A 18 -28.23 -9.30 14.86
N ALA A 19 -28.35 -8.99 16.17
CA ALA A 19 -28.51 -7.77 16.98
C ALA A 19 -28.32 -8.09 18.51
N LEU A 20 -27.76 -7.10 19.24
CA LEU A 20 -28.09 -6.53 20.58
C LEU A 20 -28.33 -7.33 21.89
N THR A 21 -27.91 -6.63 22.98
CA THR A 21 -28.25 -6.66 24.44
C THR A 21 -27.37 -7.52 25.37
N GLY A 22 -26.89 -7.07 26.54
CA GLY A 22 -27.03 -5.79 27.26
C GLY A 22 -26.28 -5.72 28.61
N CYS A 23 -26.24 -4.51 29.16
CA CYS A 23 -26.17 -3.99 30.55
C CYS A 23 -25.34 -4.61 31.70
N GLY A 24 -24.66 -3.70 32.43
CA GLY A 24 -24.31 -3.77 33.87
C GLY A 24 -22.81 -3.48 34.09
N GLY A 25 -22.31 -2.48 34.82
CA GLY A 25 -22.85 -1.60 35.86
C GLY A 25 -22.08 -1.84 37.17
N SER A 26 -21.18 -0.92 37.59
CA SER A 26 -21.01 -0.47 38.99
C SER A 26 -19.74 0.36 39.24
N ASN A 27 -19.95 1.46 39.97
CA ASN A 27 -19.00 2.42 40.53
C ASN A 27 -17.94 1.81 41.47
N SER A 28 -16.75 2.42 41.51
CA SER A 28 -16.08 2.69 42.79
C SER A 28 -15.23 3.96 42.72
N SER A 29 -15.41 4.79 43.74
CA SER A 29 -14.83 6.12 43.95
C SER A 29 -13.59 6.04 44.84
N SER A 30 -12.52 6.74 44.49
CA SER A 30 -11.38 7.03 45.37
C SER A 30 -10.98 8.51 45.30
N ALA A 31 -10.62 9.05 46.46
CA ALA A 31 -10.50 10.45 46.83
C ALA A 31 -9.15 11.09 46.39
N PRO A 32 -8.97 12.42 46.53
CA PRO A 32 -8.17 13.24 45.62
C PRO A 32 -6.67 13.29 45.97
N ILE A 33 -5.84 13.40 44.93
CA ILE A 33 -4.41 13.74 45.05
C ILE A 33 -4.25 15.21 44.65
N SER A 34 -3.56 15.95 45.52
CA SER A 34 -3.30 17.39 45.40
C SER A 34 -2.42 17.71 44.19
N GLY A 35 -2.85 18.68 43.39
CA GLY A 35 -2.36 18.93 42.04
C GLY A 35 -1.03 19.69 41.93
N SER A 36 -0.21 19.24 40.99
CA SER A 36 0.66 20.10 40.21
C SER A 36 -0.16 20.69 39.05
N THR A 37 -0.09 22.01 38.85
CA THR A 37 -0.74 22.68 37.72
C THR A 37 -0.15 22.15 36.41
N PRO A 38 -0.94 21.49 35.54
CA PRO A 38 -0.48 21.13 34.21
C PRO A 38 -0.32 22.40 33.37
N SER A 39 0.71 22.44 32.51
CA SER A 39 0.80 23.44 31.44
C SER A 39 -0.52 23.46 30.66
N PRO A 40 -0.97 24.64 30.18
CA PRO A 40 -2.15 24.70 29.33
C PRO A 40 -1.96 23.74 28.16
N ALA A 41 -2.93 22.86 27.94
CA ALA A 41 -2.97 22.03 26.75
C ALA A 41 -2.89 22.96 25.52
N PRO A 42 -2.13 22.59 24.48
CA PRO A 42 -2.19 23.31 23.21
C PRO A 42 -3.66 23.41 22.76
N PRO A 43 -4.06 24.54 22.15
CA PRO A 43 -5.41 24.68 21.65
C PRO A 43 -5.71 23.53 20.67
N PRO A 44 -6.95 23.00 20.66
CA PRO A 44 -7.32 22.01 19.66
C PRO A 44 -7.06 22.60 18.26
N PRO A 45 -6.59 21.80 17.30
CA PRO A 45 -6.46 22.25 15.93
C PRO A 45 -7.79 22.83 15.46
N PRO A 46 -7.77 23.88 14.62
CA PRO A 46 -8.99 24.50 14.14
C PRO A 46 -9.87 23.42 13.48
N PRO A 47 -11.21 23.48 13.66
CA PRO A 47 -12.10 22.57 12.96
C PRO A 47 -11.83 22.70 11.45
N PRO A 48 -11.77 21.58 10.70
CA PRO A 48 -11.54 21.63 9.27
C PRO A 48 -12.58 22.57 8.63
N PRO A 49 -12.19 23.35 7.61
CA PRO A 49 -13.11 24.25 6.92
C PRO A 49 -14.38 23.50 6.54
N THR A 50 -15.55 24.00 6.94
CA THR A 50 -16.84 23.46 6.52
C THR A 50 -17.11 23.88 5.07
N GLY A 51 -16.49 23.17 4.15
CA GLY A 51 -16.60 23.30 2.70
C GLY A 51 -15.83 22.16 2.04
N GLY A 52 -16.36 21.59 0.95
CA GLY A 52 -15.60 20.63 0.17
C GLY A 52 -14.26 21.22 -0.30
N ILE A 53 -13.28 20.35 -0.61
CA ILE A 53 -12.03 20.81 -1.22
C ILE A 53 -12.24 21.18 -2.68
N GLU A 54 -11.39 22.07 -3.20
CA GLU A 54 -11.42 22.47 -4.62
C GLU A 54 -11.28 21.23 -5.53
N PRO A 55 -12.08 21.12 -6.60
CA PRO A 55 -11.96 20.04 -7.58
C PRO A 55 -10.54 19.89 -8.11
N GLY A 56 -9.99 18.67 -8.02
CA GLY A 56 -8.64 18.37 -8.46
C GLY A 56 -7.51 18.93 -7.61
N LEU A 57 -7.78 19.44 -6.39
CA LEU A 57 -6.77 20.00 -5.51
C LEU A 57 -5.52 19.10 -5.39
N LEU A 58 -5.67 17.81 -5.07
CA LEU A 58 -4.53 16.89 -4.92
C LEU A 58 -3.74 16.71 -6.23
N LYS A 59 -4.38 16.19 -7.29
CA LYS A 59 -3.70 15.95 -8.58
C LYS A 59 -3.10 17.21 -9.22
N ASN A 60 -3.70 18.38 -9.02
CA ASN A 60 -3.22 19.63 -9.60
C ASN A 60 -2.09 20.26 -8.76
N SER A 61 -2.05 20.04 -7.43
CA SER A 61 -0.99 20.61 -6.58
C SER A 61 0.39 20.02 -6.88
N PHE A 62 0.43 18.81 -7.45
CA PHE A 62 1.66 18.05 -7.71
C PHE A 62 1.87 17.71 -9.18
N ASP A 63 1.07 18.26 -10.11
CA ASP A 63 1.07 17.91 -11.54
C ASP A 63 2.42 18.10 -12.24
N ASN A 64 3.23 19.05 -11.75
CA ASN A 64 4.58 19.34 -12.23
C ASN A 64 5.67 18.47 -11.58
N ASN A 65 5.31 17.63 -10.60
CA ASN A 65 6.23 16.80 -9.83
C ASN A 65 5.98 15.32 -10.11
N PHE A 66 4.77 14.83 -9.84
CA PHE A 66 4.41 13.42 -9.96
C PHE A 66 2.90 13.26 -10.12
N THR A 67 2.50 12.10 -10.64
CA THR A 67 1.09 11.71 -10.65
C THR A 67 0.61 11.35 -9.23
N PHE A 68 -0.64 11.68 -8.91
CA PHE A 68 -1.22 11.42 -7.59
C PHE A 68 -2.28 10.31 -7.70
N GLY A 69 -2.11 9.21 -6.98
CA GLY A 69 -2.91 8.00 -7.16
C GLY A 69 -3.56 7.45 -5.89
N THR A 70 -4.46 6.48 -6.10
CA THR A 70 -5.12 5.76 -5.02
C THR A 70 -5.47 4.34 -5.43
N ALA A 71 -5.55 3.42 -4.46
CA ALA A 71 -6.07 2.08 -4.67
C ALA A 71 -7.62 2.08 -4.69
N MET A 72 -8.20 1.35 -5.63
CA MET A 72 -9.65 1.17 -5.76
C MET A 72 -10.01 -0.29 -6.03
N ALA A 73 -10.98 -0.81 -5.28
CA ALA A 73 -11.60 -2.10 -5.52
C ALA A 73 -12.79 -2.00 -6.50
N ASN A 74 -13.07 -3.09 -7.22
CA ASN A 74 -14.18 -3.15 -8.18
C ASN A 74 -15.58 -2.88 -7.57
N THR A 75 -15.71 -3.10 -6.26
CA THR A 75 -16.96 -2.90 -5.51
C THR A 75 -17.26 -1.43 -5.22
N ARG A 76 -16.31 -0.53 -5.48
CA ARG A 76 -16.37 0.90 -5.12
C ARG A 76 -16.39 1.84 -6.32
N LEU A 77 -16.76 1.34 -7.51
CA LEU A 77 -16.74 2.13 -8.76
C LEU A 77 -18.07 2.88 -9.03
N SER A 78 -19.09 2.63 -8.20
CA SER A 78 -20.42 3.21 -8.40
C SER A 78 -20.42 4.71 -8.10
N PRO A 79 -21.10 5.57 -8.89
CA PRO A 79 -21.19 7.01 -8.60
C PRO A 79 -21.87 7.37 -7.27
N VAL A 80 -22.59 6.43 -6.64
CA VAL A 80 -23.17 6.64 -5.29
C VAL A 80 -22.19 6.29 -4.17
N ASP A 81 -21.07 5.63 -4.50
CA ASP A 81 -19.97 5.44 -3.56
C ASP A 81 -19.15 6.72 -3.52
N GLN A 82 -19.06 7.31 -2.33
CA GLN A 82 -18.32 8.55 -2.11
C GLN A 82 -16.84 8.39 -2.47
N SER A 83 -16.24 7.21 -2.25
CA SER A 83 -14.85 6.95 -2.62
C SER A 83 -14.64 7.07 -4.13
N ALA A 84 -15.61 6.62 -4.95
CA ALA A 84 -15.57 6.81 -6.40
C ALA A 84 -15.58 8.29 -6.77
N THR A 85 -16.45 9.08 -6.14
CA THR A 85 -16.58 10.52 -6.44
C THR A 85 -15.32 11.29 -6.05
N ILE A 86 -14.74 11.00 -4.88
CA ILE A 86 -13.48 11.61 -4.42
C ILE A 86 -12.32 11.16 -5.33
N ALA A 87 -12.27 9.88 -5.70
CA ALA A 87 -11.24 9.34 -6.59
C ALA A 87 -11.18 10.10 -7.93
N LEU A 88 -12.34 10.26 -8.60
CA LEU A 88 -12.45 10.98 -9.86
C LEU A 88 -12.06 12.46 -9.74
N ASP A 89 -12.44 13.07 -8.62
CA ASP A 89 -12.20 14.48 -8.41
C ASP A 89 -10.72 14.76 -8.14
N GLN A 90 -10.07 13.96 -7.29
CA GLN A 90 -8.79 14.31 -6.68
C GLN A 90 -7.57 13.55 -7.21
N PHE A 91 -7.75 12.42 -7.89
CA PHE A 91 -6.64 11.55 -8.30
C PHE A 91 -6.51 11.46 -9.82
N SER A 92 -5.31 11.08 -10.29
CA SER A 92 -4.96 10.92 -11.71
C SER A 92 -4.46 9.52 -12.06
N SER A 93 -4.30 8.63 -11.07
CA SER A 93 -3.85 7.25 -11.26
C SER A 93 -4.58 6.30 -10.30
N ILE A 94 -4.86 5.07 -10.75
CA ILE A 94 -5.53 4.03 -9.96
C ILE A 94 -4.69 2.75 -9.91
N THR A 95 -4.66 2.13 -8.74
CA THR A 95 -4.25 0.72 -8.57
C THR A 95 -5.49 -0.14 -8.30
N PRO A 96 -5.77 -1.20 -9.08
CA PRO A 96 -6.75 -2.20 -8.65
C PRO A 96 -6.26 -2.88 -7.36
N GLU A 97 -7.00 -2.71 -6.26
CA GLU A 97 -6.55 -3.09 -4.91
C GLU A 97 -6.32 -4.61 -4.77
N TYR A 98 -7.14 -5.41 -5.46
CA TYR A 98 -7.04 -6.87 -5.43
C TYR A 98 -7.11 -7.53 -6.80
N GLU A 99 -7.79 -6.90 -7.76
CA GLU A 99 -8.32 -7.56 -8.95
C GLU A 99 -7.23 -8.10 -9.89
N LEU A 100 -6.03 -7.49 -9.88
CA LEU A 100 -4.88 -7.92 -10.68
C LEU A 100 -3.96 -8.90 -9.95
N LYS A 101 -4.27 -9.28 -8.70
CA LYS A 101 -3.49 -10.29 -7.97
C LYS A 101 -3.65 -11.66 -8.61
N LEU A 102 -2.56 -12.43 -8.60
CA LEU A 102 -2.43 -13.70 -9.35
C LEU A 102 -3.55 -14.71 -9.01
N ASN A 103 -3.98 -14.83 -7.76
CA ASN A 103 -5.09 -15.72 -7.37
C ASN A 103 -6.48 -15.28 -7.85
N ASN A 104 -6.67 -13.99 -8.17
CA ASN A 104 -7.90 -13.49 -8.76
C ASN A 104 -7.89 -13.70 -10.27
N ILE A 105 -6.76 -13.44 -10.93
CA ILE A 105 -6.63 -13.61 -12.37
C ILE A 105 -6.56 -15.09 -12.78
N ALA A 106 -5.79 -15.91 -12.06
CA ALA A 106 -5.53 -17.29 -12.42
C ALA A 106 -5.82 -18.24 -11.25
N PRO A 107 -7.08 -18.34 -10.79
CA PRO A 107 -7.44 -19.09 -9.58
C PRO A 107 -7.19 -20.59 -9.70
N THR A 108 -7.33 -21.15 -10.91
CA THR A 108 -7.15 -22.57 -11.21
C THR A 108 -6.47 -22.76 -12.56
N ALA A 109 -5.68 -23.83 -12.70
CA ALA A 109 -4.93 -24.12 -13.92
C ALA A 109 -5.82 -24.10 -15.18
N GLY A 110 -5.39 -23.36 -16.20
CA GLY A 110 -6.10 -23.23 -17.48
C GLY A 110 -7.28 -22.26 -17.49
N VAL A 111 -7.52 -21.53 -16.39
CA VAL A 111 -8.56 -20.49 -16.29
C VAL A 111 -7.89 -19.15 -16.03
N LEU A 112 -8.23 -18.16 -16.85
CA LEU A 112 -7.93 -16.75 -16.60
C LEU A 112 -9.25 -15.98 -16.49
N ASP A 113 -9.41 -15.21 -15.42
CA ASP A 113 -10.56 -14.35 -15.13
C ASP A 113 -10.09 -12.89 -15.05
N PHE A 114 -10.43 -12.12 -16.07
CA PHE A 114 -10.08 -10.71 -16.17
C PHE A 114 -11.27 -9.80 -15.83
N ASP A 115 -12.45 -10.33 -15.49
CA ASP A 115 -13.68 -9.53 -15.46
C ASP A 115 -13.63 -8.43 -14.41
N ALA A 116 -13.14 -8.75 -13.21
CA ALA A 116 -13.03 -7.77 -12.13
C ALA A 116 -11.96 -6.72 -12.41
N ALA A 117 -10.82 -7.15 -12.95
CA ALA A 117 -9.72 -6.25 -13.32
C ALA A 117 -10.14 -5.31 -14.46
N ASN A 118 -10.78 -5.84 -15.51
CA ASN A 118 -11.30 -5.05 -16.62
C ASN A 118 -12.28 -3.97 -16.14
N ARG A 119 -13.16 -4.25 -15.16
CA ARG A 119 -14.06 -3.23 -14.60
C ARG A 119 -13.30 -2.05 -13.99
N VAL A 120 -12.25 -2.29 -13.21
CA VAL A 120 -11.46 -1.21 -12.59
C VAL A 120 -10.64 -0.46 -13.63
N VAL A 121 -9.97 -1.18 -14.54
CA VAL A 121 -9.14 -0.60 -15.60
C VAL A 121 -9.98 0.25 -16.54
N ASP A 122 -11.12 -0.26 -17.03
CA ASP A 122 -12.00 0.49 -17.94
C ASP A 122 -12.62 1.71 -17.25
N TRP A 123 -12.97 1.60 -15.97
CA TRP A 123 -13.45 2.73 -15.20
C TRP A 123 -12.37 3.81 -15.05
N ALA A 124 -11.12 3.44 -14.77
CA ALA A 124 -10.02 4.39 -14.65
C ALA A 124 -9.73 5.08 -15.99
N LEU A 125 -9.54 4.32 -17.05
CA LEU A 125 -9.24 4.84 -18.39
C LEU A 125 -10.39 5.69 -18.95
N GLY A 126 -11.63 5.25 -18.77
CA GLY A 126 -12.83 6.01 -19.18
C GLY A 126 -12.97 7.37 -18.50
N ASN A 127 -12.28 7.56 -17.37
CA ASN A 127 -12.21 8.83 -16.64
C ASN A 127 -10.83 9.52 -16.75
N GLY A 128 -9.99 9.10 -17.70
CA GLY A 128 -8.70 9.74 -17.98
C GLY A 128 -7.63 9.53 -16.92
N MET A 129 -7.75 8.48 -16.10
CA MET A 129 -6.76 8.12 -15.08
C MET A 129 -5.82 7.05 -15.62
N GLN A 130 -4.55 7.14 -15.23
CA GLN A 130 -3.56 6.09 -15.48
C GLN A 130 -3.84 4.88 -14.59
N VAL A 131 -3.29 3.72 -14.97
CA VAL A 131 -3.43 2.49 -14.18
C VAL A 131 -2.06 1.88 -13.94
N ARG A 132 -1.82 1.52 -12.68
CA ARG A 132 -0.69 0.69 -12.25
C ARG A 132 -1.18 -0.72 -11.95
N GLY A 133 -0.51 -1.71 -12.55
CA GLY A 133 -0.85 -3.12 -12.38
C GLY A 133 -0.17 -3.72 -11.16
N HIS A 134 -0.96 -4.22 -10.21
CA HIS A 134 -0.47 -4.74 -8.93
C HIS A 134 -1.16 -6.09 -8.59
N ALA A 135 -0.45 -7.21 -8.48
CA ALA A 135 0.94 -7.45 -8.85
C ALA A 135 1.07 -8.82 -9.52
N LEU A 136 2.06 -8.98 -10.40
CA LEU A 136 2.21 -10.20 -11.19
C LEU A 136 2.73 -11.38 -10.35
N VAL A 137 3.69 -11.14 -9.47
CA VAL A 137 4.25 -12.18 -8.58
C VAL A 137 4.19 -11.71 -7.14
N TRP A 138 3.37 -12.39 -6.32
CA TRP A 138 3.30 -12.14 -4.89
C TRP A 138 3.00 -13.42 -4.12
N HIS A 139 3.75 -13.66 -3.06
CA HIS A 139 3.72 -14.93 -2.32
C HIS A 139 2.40 -15.17 -1.57
N GLU A 140 1.70 -14.11 -1.15
CA GLU A 140 0.40 -14.24 -0.47
C GLU A 140 -0.75 -14.57 -1.42
N ALA A 141 -0.64 -14.15 -2.68
CA ALA A 141 -1.69 -14.25 -3.68
C ALA A 141 -1.39 -15.28 -4.79
N THR A 142 -0.51 -16.26 -4.53
CA THR A 142 -0.20 -17.32 -5.50
C THR A 142 -0.96 -18.61 -5.19
N PRO A 143 -1.81 -19.15 -6.09
CA PRO A 143 -2.40 -20.48 -5.98
C PRO A 143 -1.35 -21.59 -6.03
N ASP A 144 -1.56 -22.64 -5.25
CA ASP A 144 -0.55 -23.71 -5.07
C ASP A 144 -0.13 -24.40 -6.37
N TYR A 145 -1.02 -24.47 -7.37
CA TYR A 145 -0.69 -25.13 -8.64
C TYR A 145 0.43 -24.41 -9.38
N PHE A 146 0.69 -23.12 -9.12
CA PHE A 146 1.81 -22.40 -9.72
C PHE A 146 3.17 -22.93 -9.33
N LEU A 147 3.24 -23.58 -8.16
CA LEU A 147 4.47 -24.01 -7.50
C LEU A 147 4.69 -25.52 -7.62
N GLN A 148 3.84 -26.22 -8.36
CA GLN A 148 3.91 -27.67 -8.54
C GLN A 148 4.66 -28.04 -9.82
N GLY A 149 5.39 -29.15 -9.75
CA GLY A 149 6.13 -29.74 -10.86
C GLY A 149 7.63 -29.55 -10.76
N SER A 150 8.31 -29.74 -11.88
CA SER A 150 9.72 -29.41 -12.01
C SER A 150 9.92 -27.90 -12.03
N ARG A 151 11.15 -27.47 -11.80
CA ARG A 151 11.56 -26.07 -11.97
C ARG A 151 11.19 -25.51 -13.36
N THR A 152 11.30 -26.32 -14.41
CA THR A 152 10.91 -25.96 -15.77
C THR A 152 9.40 -25.76 -15.91
N ASP A 153 8.58 -26.59 -15.24
CA ASP A 153 7.12 -26.44 -15.26
C ASP A 153 6.68 -25.17 -14.56
N ILE A 154 7.33 -24.83 -13.43
CA ILE A 154 7.09 -23.60 -12.67
C ILE A 154 7.46 -22.38 -13.51
N GLN A 155 8.65 -22.39 -14.12
CA GLN A 155 9.09 -21.32 -15.02
C GLN A 155 8.12 -21.10 -16.18
N ALA A 156 7.80 -22.16 -16.94
CA ALA A 156 6.94 -22.06 -18.11
C ALA A 156 5.55 -21.52 -17.75
N ARG A 157 5.00 -21.94 -16.60
CA ARG A 157 3.70 -21.48 -16.12
C ARG A 157 3.72 -20.02 -15.68
N LEU A 158 4.79 -19.57 -15.02
CA LEU A 158 4.95 -18.18 -14.63
C LEU A 158 5.08 -17.27 -15.86
N GLU A 159 5.92 -17.66 -16.82
CA GLU A 159 6.12 -16.91 -18.06
C GLU A 159 4.84 -16.84 -18.91
N ASP A 160 4.12 -17.96 -19.06
CA ASP A 160 2.83 -18.00 -19.77
C ASP A 160 1.77 -17.13 -19.07
N TYR A 161 1.68 -17.20 -17.75
CA TYR A 161 0.78 -16.32 -16.98
C TYR A 161 1.09 -14.84 -17.23
N ILE A 162 2.35 -14.41 -17.06
CA ILE A 162 2.75 -13.01 -17.24
C ILE A 162 2.48 -12.55 -18.68
N ALA A 163 2.78 -13.39 -19.67
CA ALA A 163 2.54 -13.08 -21.06
C ALA A 163 1.04 -12.87 -21.36
N ASN A 164 0.16 -13.69 -20.78
CA ASN A 164 -1.29 -13.54 -20.94
C ASN A 164 -1.83 -12.30 -20.21
N VAL A 165 -1.40 -12.02 -18.98
CA VAL A 165 -1.88 -10.86 -18.21
C VAL A 165 -1.44 -9.54 -18.86
N ILE A 166 -0.16 -9.37 -19.14
CA ILE A 166 0.32 -8.16 -19.81
C ILE A 166 -0.23 -8.08 -21.23
N GLY A 167 -0.42 -9.20 -21.92
CA GLY A 167 -1.06 -9.25 -23.22
C GLY A 167 -2.48 -8.70 -23.23
N GLU A 168 -3.31 -9.08 -22.24
CA GLU A 168 -4.69 -8.61 -22.07
C GLU A 168 -4.77 -7.09 -21.80
N PHE A 169 -3.82 -6.57 -21.03
CA PHE A 169 -3.79 -5.16 -20.60
C PHE A 169 -2.78 -4.30 -21.35
N ARG A 170 -2.20 -4.81 -22.45
CA ARG A 170 -1.28 -4.05 -23.29
C ARG A 170 -1.98 -2.78 -23.78
N ASP A 171 -1.24 -1.68 -23.82
CA ASP A 171 -1.73 -0.34 -24.19
C ASP A 171 -2.75 0.28 -23.20
N ARG A 172 -3.15 -0.45 -22.15
CA ARG A 172 -4.10 -0.03 -21.11
C ARG A 172 -3.42 0.16 -19.74
N ILE A 173 -2.38 -0.62 -19.46
CA ILE A 173 -1.55 -0.53 -18.26
C ILE A 173 -0.09 -0.48 -18.68
N SER A 174 0.59 0.64 -18.41
CA SER A 174 1.99 0.86 -18.76
C SER A 174 2.96 0.74 -17.58
N ILE A 175 2.46 0.48 -16.36
CA ILE A 175 3.26 0.39 -15.13
C ILE A 175 2.88 -0.91 -14.43
N TRP A 176 3.85 -1.76 -14.12
CA TRP A 176 3.62 -3.05 -13.47
C TRP A 176 4.52 -3.28 -12.27
N ASP A 177 3.92 -3.61 -11.14
CA ASP A 177 4.61 -4.29 -10.04
C ASP A 177 4.80 -5.76 -10.46
N VAL A 178 5.97 -6.06 -11.01
CA VAL A 178 6.29 -7.40 -11.52
C VAL A 178 6.50 -8.37 -10.37
N ALA A 179 7.21 -7.94 -9.33
CA ALA A 179 7.45 -8.72 -8.13
C ALA A 179 7.16 -7.88 -6.89
N ASN A 180 6.40 -8.45 -5.97
CA ASN A 180 5.99 -7.81 -4.72
C ASN A 180 6.56 -8.57 -3.52
N GLU A 181 7.16 -7.85 -2.57
CA GLU A 181 7.56 -8.34 -1.24
C GLU A 181 8.54 -9.51 -1.26
N VAL A 182 9.65 -9.30 -1.96
CA VAL A 182 10.69 -10.32 -2.18
C VAL A 182 11.88 -10.17 -1.26
N VAL A 183 11.95 -9.08 -0.49
CA VAL A 183 13.00 -8.86 0.52
C VAL A 183 12.63 -9.54 1.84
N SER A 184 13.58 -10.22 2.47
CA SER A 184 13.36 -11.15 3.59
C SER A 184 13.02 -10.52 4.95
N VAL A 185 13.23 -9.20 5.11
CA VAL A 185 12.92 -8.50 6.35
C VAL A 185 11.42 -8.23 6.45
N ASP A 186 10.88 -8.52 7.62
CA ASP A 186 9.59 -8.06 8.07
C ASP A 186 9.67 -7.66 9.54
N ILE A 187 10.02 -6.40 9.79
CA ILE A 187 10.15 -5.91 11.17
C ILE A 187 8.80 -5.86 11.90
N TYR A 188 7.67 -5.87 11.17
CA TYR A 188 6.35 -5.90 11.79
C TYR A 188 5.99 -7.26 12.34
N SER A 189 6.61 -8.35 11.88
CA SER A 189 6.54 -9.65 12.56
C SER A 189 7.74 -9.90 13.49
N GLY A 190 8.74 -9.01 13.51
CA GLY A 190 9.99 -9.22 14.24
C GLY A 190 10.93 -10.20 13.52
N ASN A 191 10.68 -10.45 12.24
CA ASN A 191 11.51 -11.29 11.38
C ASN A 191 12.60 -10.45 10.73
N SER A 192 13.84 -10.56 11.22
CA SER A 192 15.01 -9.91 10.62
C SER A 192 15.52 -10.59 9.36
N GLY A 193 14.89 -11.68 8.90
CA GLY A 193 15.32 -12.49 7.76
C GLY A 193 16.64 -13.24 7.97
N ILE A 194 17.06 -13.99 6.96
CA ILE A 194 18.30 -14.80 6.97
C ILE A 194 19.23 -14.50 5.79
N GLY A 195 18.95 -13.43 5.06
CA GLY A 195 19.59 -13.03 3.80
C GLY A 195 18.61 -12.24 2.95
N PRO A 196 19.06 -11.62 1.84
CA PRO A 196 18.27 -10.62 1.10
C PRO A 196 16.96 -11.19 0.55
N ASP A 197 17.01 -12.37 -0.09
CA ASP A 197 15.83 -13.00 -0.68
C ASP A 197 14.91 -13.61 0.39
N ARG A 198 13.63 -13.20 0.39
CA ARG A 198 12.59 -13.79 1.22
C ARG A 198 12.40 -15.27 0.88
N ARG A 199 12.36 -16.12 1.90
CA ARG A 199 12.08 -17.57 1.78
C ARG A 199 10.59 -17.81 1.61
N THR A 200 10.06 -17.41 0.45
CA THR A 200 8.68 -17.60 0.06
C THR A 200 8.44 -19.00 -0.51
N SER A 201 7.17 -19.35 -0.70
CA SER A 201 6.78 -20.56 -1.42
C SER A 201 7.32 -20.60 -2.87
N TRP A 202 7.50 -19.45 -3.52
CA TRP A 202 8.22 -19.33 -4.79
C TRP A 202 9.69 -19.70 -4.66
N PHE A 203 10.39 -19.12 -3.68
CA PHE A 203 11.80 -19.42 -3.43
C PHE A 203 12.02 -20.91 -3.15
N ASP A 204 11.17 -21.50 -2.30
CA ASP A 204 11.28 -22.91 -1.93
C ASP A 204 11.00 -23.85 -3.10
N ALA A 205 9.98 -23.56 -3.91
CA ALA A 205 9.62 -24.39 -5.06
C ALA A 205 10.66 -24.32 -6.19
N VAL A 206 11.28 -23.16 -6.38
CA VAL A 206 12.31 -22.92 -7.40
C VAL A 206 13.70 -23.32 -6.93
N GLY A 207 13.93 -23.29 -5.61
CA GLY A 207 15.20 -23.54 -4.93
C GLY A 207 16.09 -22.30 -4.78
N ASN A 208 15.72 -21.18 -5.43
CA ASN A 208 16.39 -19.89 -5.37
C ASN A 208 15.46 -18.77 -5.89
N ALA A 209 15.99 -17.55 -6.03
CA ALA A 209 15.25 -16.37 -6.48
C ALA A 209 15.19 -16.18 -8.02
N ASP A 210 15.54 -17.19 -8.83
CA ASP A 210 15.58 -17.03 -10.30
C ASP A 210 14.19 -16.78 -10.93
N TYR A 211 13.11 -17.00 -10.18
CA TYR A 211 11.76 -16.63 -10.62
C TYR A 211 11.61 -15.11 -10.85
N LEU A 212 12.44 -14.28 -10.20
CA LEU A 212 12.48 -12.84 -10.46
C LEU A 212 13.00 -12.57 -11.88
N ASP A 213 14.11 -13.20 -12.27
CA ASP A 213 14.67 -13.09 -13.62
C ASP A 213 13.64 -13.50 -14.68
N TRP A 214 12.93 -14.61 -14.46
CA TRP A 214 11.89 -15.10 -15.36
C TRP A 214 10.73 -14.10 -15.47
N ALA A 215 10.25 -13.59 -14.34
CA ALA A 215 9.10 -12.70 -14.31
C ALA A 215 9.37 -11.38 -15.06
N PHE A 216 10.48 -10.71 -14.76
CA PHE A 216 10.83 -9.46 -15.42
C PHE A 216 11.14 -9.64 -16.92
N ARG A 217 11.82 -10.73 -17.31
CA ARG A 217 12.07 -11.00 -18.73
C ARG A 217 10.79 -11.31 -19.50
N ALA A 218 9.89 -12.11 -18.92
CA ALA A 218 8.58 -12.36 -19.51
C ALA A 218 7.78 -11.06 -19.62
N ALA A 219 7.82 -10.22 -18.58
CA ALA A 219 7.11 -8.95 -18.58
C ALA A 219 7.59 -8.02 -19.69
N ARG A 220 8.91 -7.82 -19.81
CA ARG A 220 9.51 -7.02 -20.89
C ARG A 220 9.23 -7.59 -22.28
N ALA A 221 9.21 -8.92 -22.43
CA ALA A 221 8.88 -9.56 -23.70
C ALA A 221 7.40 -9.36 -24.08
N ALA A 222 6.52 -9.33 -23.08
CA ALA A 222 5.09 -9.12 -23.25
C ALA A 222 4.71 -7.65 -23.47
N ASP A 223 5.47 -6.69 -22.93
CA ASP A 223 5.36 -5.27 -23.29
C ASP A 223 6.73 -4.58 -23.19
N PRO A 224 7.38 -4.30 -24.34
CA PRO A 224 8.66 -3.60 -24.36
C PRO A 224 8.62 -2.17 -23.80
N ASN A 225 7.45 -1.54 -23.73
CA ASN A 225 7.30 -0.13 -23.34
C ASN A 225 6.80 0.05 -21.90
N ALA A 226 6.34 -1.02 -21.23
CA ALA A 226 5.90 -0.92 -19.85
C ALA A 226 7.07 -0.62 -18.90
N GLN A 227 6.84 0.19 -17.88
CA GLN A 227 7.75 0.34 -16.75
C GLN A 227 7.55 -0.83 -15.77
N LEU A 228 8.64 -1.48 -15.39
CA LEU A 228 8.66 -2.72 -14.61
C LEU A 228 9.29 -2.49 -13.25
N PHE A 229 8.52 -2.72 -12.18
CA PHE A 229 8.88 -2.40 -10.81
C PHE A 229 9.06 -3.64 -9.94
N LEU A 230 10.01 -3.55 -9.00
CA LEU A 230 10.02 -4.34 -7.78
C LEU A 230 9.39 -3.48 -6.68
N SER A 231 8.27 -3.93 -6.11
CA SER A 231 7.56 -3.23 -5.03
C SER A 231 7.78 -3.96 -3.69
N ASP A 232 8.07 -3.22 -2.61
CA ASP A 232 8.22 -3.78 -1.27
C ASP A 232 7.83 -2.74 -0.19
N TYR A 233 7.44 -3.22 0.99
CA TYR A 233 7.22 -2.38 2.19
C TYR A 233 8.51 -2.21 2.99
N GLN A 234 8.54 -1.27 3.93
CA GLN A 234 9.67 -1.05 4.84
C GLN A 234 10.99 -0.79 4.13
N THR A 235 10.97 -0.25 2.91
CA THR A 235 12.20 0.16 2.21
C THR A 235 12.98 1.26 2.94
N GLU A 236 12.31 1.94 3.87
CA GLU A 236 12.84 2.92 4.82
C GLU A 236 13.53 2.29 6.04
N ASP A 237 13.39 0.98 6.27
CA ASP A 237 14.20 0.28 7.26
C ASP A 237 15.62 0.06 6.73
N PRO A 238 16.68 0.49 7.44
CA PRO A 238 18.05 0.40 6.93
C PRO A 238 18.50 -1.01 6.54
N LEU A 239 18.11 -2.04 7.32
CA LEU A 239 18.49 -3.41 7.01
C LEU A 239 17.78 -3.91 5.75
N LYS A 240 16.48 -3.61 5.64
CA LYS A 240 15.70 -4.00 4.45
C LYS A 240 16.15 -3.25 3.21
N GLN A 241 16.50 -1.97 3.34
CA GLN A 241 17.07 -1.15 2.27
C GLN A 241 18.35 -1.76 1.71
N ASP A 242 19.32 -2.10 2.58
CA ASP A 242 20.58 -2.73 2.15
C ASP A 242 20.34 -4.00 1.32
N TRP A 243 19.38 -4.83 1.74
CA TRP A 243 19.03 -6.06 1.03
C TRP A 243 18.26 -5.83 -0.26
N LEU A 244 17.40 -4.81 -0.30
CA LEU A 244 16.75 -4.38 -1.53
C LEU A 244 17.80 -3.97 -2.56
N LEU A 245 18.74 -3.08 -2.19
CA LEU A 245 19.83 -2.64 -3.07
C LEU A 245 20.68 -3.84 -3.54
N GLU A 246 20.96 -4.81 -2.67
CA GLU A 246 21.66 -6.05 -3.06
C GLU A 246 20.87 -6.87 -4.09
N ILE A 247 19.55 -7.02 -3.93
CA ILE A 247 18.69 -7.68 -4.92
C ILE A 247 18.74 -6.94 -6.26
N LEU A 248 18.61 -5.61 -6.25
CA LEU A 248 18.63 -4.78 -7.45
C LEU A 248 19.98 -4.89 -8.19
N ARG A 249 21.12 -4.75 -7.50
CA ARG A 249 22.46 -4.98 -8.06
C ARG A 249 22.53 -6.32 -8.78
N ARG A 250 22.11 -7.40 -8.10
CA ARG A 250 22.16 -8.76 -8.64
C ARG A 250 21.28 -8.94 -9.89
N LEU A 251 20.10 -8.32 -9.93
CA LEU A 251 19.20 -8.37 -11.09
C LEU A 251 19.82 -7.60 -12.28
N ILE A 252 20.35 -6.41 -12.03
CA ILE A 252 21.01 -5.57 -13.03
C ILE A 252 22.26 -6.26 -13.60
N ASP A 253 23.10 -6.86 -12.74
CA ASP A 253 24.30 -7.60 -13.15
C ASP A 253 23.99 -8.76 -14.10
N ARG A 254 22.81 -9.38 -13.96
CA ARG A 254 22.32 -10.44 -14.85
C ARG A 254 21.59 -9.89 -16.09
N GLY A 255 21.44 -8.57 -16.23
CA GLY A 255 20.71 -7.93 -17.33
C GLY A 255 19.21 -8.23 -17.28
N VAL A 256 18.63 -8.27 -16.09
CA VAL A 256 17.18 -8.34 -15.90
C VAL A 256 16.58 -6.95 -16.18
N PRO A 257 15.50 -6.84 -16.98
CA PRO A 257 14.92 -5.55 -17.34
C PRO A 257 14.02 -5.01 -16.23
N ILE A 258 14.57 -4.18 -15.36
CA ILE A 258 13.86 -3.48 -14.28
C ILE A 258 14.07 -1.98 -14.45
N ASP A 259 13.02 -1.19 -14.24
CA ASP A 259 13.02 0.26 -14.49
C ASP A 259 12.87 1.09 -13.21
N GLY A 260 12.44 0.48 -12.11
CA GLY A 260 12.20 1.24 -10.90
C GLY A 260 11.86 0.43 -9.67
N VAL A 261 11.68 1.16 -8.57
CA VAL A 261 11.32 0.62 -7.25
C VAL A 261 9.99 1.21 -6.80
N GLY A 262 9.11 0.33 -6.32
CA GLY A 262 7.89 0.70 -5.61
C GLY A 262 8.14 0.69 -4.11
N HIS A 263 8.08 1.87 -3.49
CA HIS A 263 8.09 2.02 -2.05
C HIS A 263 6.65 2.01 -1.56
N GLN A 264 6.20 0.92 -0.95
CA GLN A 264 4.81 0.83 -0.47
C GLN A 264 4.53 1.92 0.59
N PHE A 265 5.48 2.14 1.51
CA PHE A 265 5.35 3.14 2.59
C PHE A 265 4.06 3.00 3.41
N HIS A 266 3.77 1.77 3.84
CA HIS A 266 2.89 1.48 4.98
C HIS A 266 3.58 1.93 6.29
N ILE A 267 3.50 3.21 6.60
CA ILE A 267 4.28 3.84 7.68
C ILE A 267 3.47 3.97 8.97
N ARG A 268 4.13 4.41 10.03
CA ARG A 268 3.52 4.75 11.32
C ARG A 268 3.80 6.21 11.68
N LEU A 269 3.08 6.71 12.68
CA LEU A 269 3.32 8.05 13.24
C LEU A 269 4.75 8.23 13.81
N ASP A 270 5.46 7.13 14.10
CA ASP A 270 6.83 7.12 14.60
C ASP A 270 7.88 6.78 13.53
N THR A 271 7.49 6.56 12.28
CA THR A 271 8.46 6.39 11.18
C THR A 271 9.23 7.69 10.96
N ALA A 272 10.54 7.61 10.83
CA ALA A 272 11.37 8.79 10.64
C ALA A 272 11.30 9.28 9.19
N VAL A 273 10.98 10.56 8.99
CA VAL A 273 10.83 11.16 7.65
C VAL A 273 12.13 11.08 6.84
N ASP A 274 13.27 11.30 7.49
CA ASP A 274 14.60 11.19 6.88
C ASP A 274 14.91 9.77 6.42
N ALA A 275 14.42 8.73 7.11
CA ALA A 275 14.57 7.35 6.67
C ALA A 275 13.77 7.06 5.39
N MET A 276 12.54 7.60 5.28
CA MET A 276 11.75 7.46 4.05
C MET A 276 12.41 8.16 2.87
N LEU A 277 12.84 9.40 3.07
CA LEU A 277 13.50 10.19 2.03
C LEU A 277 14.86 9.56 1.64
N GLY A 278 15.61 9.07 2.63
CA GLY A 278 16.86 8.35 2.41
C GLY A 278 16.71 7.05 1.65
N ALA A 279 15.56 6.36 1.75
CA ALA A 279 15.29 5.17 0.93
C ALA A 279 15.15 5.47 -0.56
N ILE A 280 14.56 6.62 -0.88
CA ILE A 280 14.47 7.08 -2.27
C ILE A 280 15.85 7.51 -2.75
N ASP A 281 16.56 8.30 -1.94
CA ASP A 281 17.92 8.77 -2.26
C ASP A 281 18.88 7.61 -2.51
N ALA A 282 18.79 6.53 -1.72
CA ALA A 282 19.64 5.35 -1.87
C ALA A 282 19.43 4.63 -3.22
N VAL A 283 18.19 4.58 -3.72
CA VAL A 283 17.90 4.03 -5.05
C VAL A 283 18.37 4.98 -6.14
N GLU A 284 18.09 6.29 -6.01
CA GLU A 284 18.52 7.31 -6.97
C GLU A 284 20.05 7.36 -7.15
N ASP A 285 20.79 7.36 -6.04
CA ASP A 285 22.24 7.50 -6.01
C ASP A 285 22.93 6.29 -6.67
N GLU A 286 22.38 5.09 -6.49
CA GLU A 286 22.98 3.86 -6.99
C GLU A 286 22.52 3.50 -8.41
N PHE A 287 21.25 3.79 -8.73
CA PHE A 287 20.62 3.41 -9.99
C PHE A 287 20.04 4.66 -10.68
N PRO A 288 20.88 5.52 -11.28
CA PRO A 288 20.44 6.84 -11.79
C PRO A 288 19.46 6.79 -12.97
N ASN A 289 19.19 5.61 -13.54
CA ASN A 289 18.17 5.42 -14.58
C ASN A 289 16.86 4.85 -14.02
N PHE A 290 16.79 4.60 -12.72
CA PHE A 290 15.57 4.11 -12.09
C PHE A 290 14.65 5.27 -11.75
N VAL A 291 13.36 4.97 -11.81
CA VAL A 291 12.31 5.83 -11.28
C VAL A 291 11.80 5.24 -9.96
N ASN A 292 11.38 6.12 -9.06
CA ASN A 292 10.81 5.73 -7.78
C ASN A 292 9.32 6.01 -7.77
N HIS A 293 8.55 5.06 -7.27
CA HIS A 293 7.11 5.22 -7.06
C HIS A 293 6.79 5.00 -5.59
N ILE A 294 5.95 5.87 -5.02
CA ILE A 294 5.33 5.61 -3.73
C ILE A 294 4.00 4.95 -4.04
N THR A 295 3.85 3.68 -3.70
CA THR A 295 2.83 2.82 -4.31
C THR A 295 1.60 2.60 -3.44
N GLU A 296 1.74 2.60 -2.11
CA GLU A 296 0.70 2.12 -1.19
C GLU A 296 0.63 2.92 0.12
N MET A 297 0.94 4.22 0.06
CA MET A 297 1.16 4.99 1.27
C MET A 297 -0.09 5.07 2.14
N ASP A 298 0.08 4.71 3.41
CA ASP A 298 -0.90 4.88 4.47
C ASP A 298 -0.14 5.02 5.81
N MET A 299 -0.74 5.70 6.79
CA MET A 299 -0.06 6.00 8.06
C MET A 299 -0.83 5.41 9.24
N ASN A 300 -0.40 4.24 9.70
CA ASN A 300 -1.02 3.52 10.79
C ASN A 300 -0.88 4.28 12.13
N PHE A 301 -2.00 4.45 12.85
CA PHE A 301 -2.05 5.13 14.15
C PHE A 301 -1.60 4.23 15.31
N TYR A 302 -1.44 2.93 15.06
CA TYR A 302 -1.04 1.97 16.06
C TYR A 302 0.43 1.60 15.96
N GLN A 303 1.07 1.44 17.11
CA GLN A 303 2.43 0.93 17.26
C GLN A 303 2.39 -0.50 17.81
N ASP A 304 1.68 -1.37 17.08
CA ASP A 304 1.52 -2.76 17.50
C ASP A 304 2.84 -3.53 17.42
N PRO A 305 3.15 -4.38 18.42
CA PRO A 305 4.27 -5.29 18.35
C PRO A 305 3.99 -6.43 17.36
N GLY A 306 5.03 -7.13 16.90
CA GLY A 306 4.84 -8.21 15.94
C GLY A 306 3.99 -9.38 16.41
N THR A 307 3.91 -9.60 17.72
CA THR A 307 2.96 -10.57 18.29
C THR A 307 1.49 -10.26 17.93
N CYS A 308 1.14 -8.99 17.71
CA CYS A 308 -0.20 -8.62 17.27
C CYS A 308 -0.44 -9.02 15.81
N TRP A 309 0.55 -8.80 14.94
CA TRP A 309 0.49 -9.17 13.52
C TRP A 309 0.48 -10.69 13.32
N GLU A 310 1.36 -11.41 14.02
CA GLU A 310 1.52 -12.86 13.84
C GLU A 310 0.42 -13.68 14.52
N SER A 311 -0.02 -13.26 15.71
CA SER A 311 -0.85 -14.08 16.59
C SER A 311 -2.04 -13.34 17.20
N GLN A 312 -2.27 -12.08 16.84
CA GLN A 312 -3.33 -11.23 17.40
C GLN A 312 -3.25 -11.12 18.93
N THR A 313 -2.03 -11.12 19.48
CA THR A 313 -1.78 -10.93 20.91
C THR A 313 -1.02 -9.63 21.17
N ASN A 314 -1.28 -9.01 22.33
CA ASN A 314 -0.68 -7.74 22.75
C ASN A 314 -0.94 -6.55 21.80
N CYS A 315 -2.04 -6.60 21.04
CA CYS A 315 -2.49 -5.47 20.24
C CYS A 315 -2.87 -4.28 21.14
N GLN A 316 -2.55 -3.08 20.69
CA GLN A 316 -3.02 -1.85 21.33
C GLN A 316 -4.56 -1.78 21.32
N PRO A 317 -5.18 -1.20 22.37
CA PRO A 317 -6.63 -1.06 22.44
C PRO A 317 -7.14 -0.19 21.30
N ASP A 318 -8.37 -0.45 20.85
CA ASP A 318 -9.04 0.35 19.83
C ASP A 318 -9.11 1.82 20.24
N ILE A 319 -8.60 2.71 19.38
CA ILE A 319 -8.69 4.17 19.51
C ILE A 319 -10.17 4.60 19.51
N GLY A 320 -11.05 3.82 18.89
CA GLY A 320 -12.46 4.12 18.74
C GLY A 320 -12.70 5.18 17.67
N PRO A 321 -13.95 5.67 17.51
CA PRO A 321 -14.40 6.52 16.40
C PRO A 321 -13.90 7.98 16.45
N THR A 322 -13.09 8.35 17.44
CA THR A 322 -12.55 9.70 17.57
C THR A 322 -11.03 9.61 17.80
N PRO A 323 -10.21 9.96 16.78
CA PRO A 323 -8.77 9.91 16.93
C PRO A 323 -8.25 10.98 17.89
N PRO A 324 -7.14 10.73 18.61
CA PRO A 324 -6.49 11.75 19.43
C PRO A 324 -6.03 12.93 18.58
N ALA A 325 -6.29 14.15 19.07
CA ALA A 325 -5.99 15.38 18.32
C ALA A 325 -4.49 15.57 18.09
N ASP A 326 -3.65 15.14 19.03
CA ASP A 326 -2.19 15.16 18.92
C ASP A 326 -1.68 14.20 17.83
N GLN A 327 -2.29 13.03 17.67
CA GLN A 327 -1.95 12.09 16.59
C GLN A 327 -2.38 12.63 15.21
N ILE A 328 -3.53 13.31 15.13
CA ILE A 328 -3.97 13.98 13.90
C ILE A 328 -3.00 15.11 13.51
N ALA A 329 -2.57 15.92 14.48
CA ALA A 329 -1.57 16.97 14.25
C ALA A 329 -0.21 16.37 13.82
N GLN A 330 0.22 15.27 14.45
CA GLN A 330 1.44 14.55 14.10
C GLN A 330 1.37 14.01 12.66
N GLN A 331 0.27 13.36 12.27
CA GLN A 331 0.05 12.90 10.89
C GLN A 331 0.16 14.07 9.89
N ALA A 332 -0.46 15.21 10.19
CA ALA A 332 -0.44 16.38 9.32
C ALA A 332 0.97 16.96 9.15
N GLN A 333 1.72 17.11 10.25
CA GLN A 333 3.08 17.64 10.21
C GLN A 333 4.00 16.68 9.46
N MET A 334 3.91 15.38 9.76
CA MET A 334 4.74 14.37 9.13
C MET A 334 4.49 14.26 7.62
N LEU A 335 3.22 14.25 7.18
CA LEU A 335 2.91 14.25 5.75
C LEU A 335 3.38 15.53 5.05
N ARG A 336 3.28 16.71 5.69
CA ARG A 336 3.88 17.94 5.14
C ARG A 336 5.38 17.78 4.91
N ASP A 337 6.11 17.26 5.89
CA ASP A 337 7.57 17.11 5.79
C ASP A 337 7.96 16.09 4.72
N ILE A 338 7.22 14.98 4.63
CA ILE A 338 7.38 13.97 3.57
C ILE A 338 7.15 14.59 2.19
N PHE A 339 6.03 15.28 1.97
CA PHE A 339 5.71 15.85 0.67
C PHE A 339 6.64 16.98 0.26
N ASN A 340 7.10 17.81 1.21
CA ASN A 340 8.17 18.79 0.98
C ASN A 340 9.46 18.10 0.51
N GLY A 341 9.75 16.88 1.00
CA GLY A 341 10.85 16.07 0.53
C GLY A 341 10.61 15.47 -0.86
N PHE A 342 9.40 14.96 -1.13
CA PHE A 342 9.07 14.34 -2.41
C PHE A 342 9.17 15.31 -3.58
N VAL A 343 8.68 16.54 -3.44
CA VAL A 343 8.73 17.53 -4.54
C VAL A 343 10.15 17.95 -4.96
N LEU A 344 11.16 17.63 -4.13
CA LEU A 344 12.57 17.88 -4.41
C LEU A 344 13.28 16.71 -5.12
N ARG A 345 12.60 15.59 -5.33
CA ARG A 345 13.15 14.33 -5.88
C ARG A 345 12.54 14.03 -7.24
N PRO A 346 13.19 14.43 -8.35
CA PRO A 346 12.61 14.28 -9.69
C PRO A 346 12.53 12.84 -10.17
N SER A 347 13.13 11.86 -9.49
CA SER A 347 12.94 10.44 -9.82
C SER A 347 11.55 9.93 -9.41
N ILE A 348 10.84 10.66 -8.54
CA ILE A 348 9.50 10.29 -8.11
C ILE A 348 8.52 10.66 -9.22
N GLU A 349 7.92 9.65 -9.86
CA GLU A 349 6.94 9.86 -10.95
C GLU A 349 5.49 9.64 -10.49
N ASN A 350 5.28 8.96 -9.36
CA ASN A 350 3.96 8.68 -8.80
C ASN A 350 3.99 8.59 -7.27
N VAL A 351 2.98 9.18 -6.63
CA VAL A 351 2.66 9.00 -5.22
C VAL A 351 1.22 8.52 -5.09
N SER A 352 1.01 7.33 -4.54
CA SER A 352 -0.30 6.70 -4.40
C SER A 352 -0.58 6.31 -2.96
N PHE A 353 -1.83 6.53 -2.52
CA PHE A 353 -2.34 6.09 -1.23
C PHE A 353 -3.09 4.77 -1.33
N TRP A 354 -2.97 3.89 -0.32
CA TRP A 354 -3.68 2.60 -0.31
C TRP A 354 -5.12 2.70 0.19
N GLY A 355 -5.91 3.48 -0.54
CA GLY A 355 -7.32 3.75 -0.32
C GLY A 355 -7.67 5.23 -0.40
N VAL A 356 -8.96 5.54 -0.34
CA VAL A 356 -9.47 6.91 -0.47
C VAL A 356 -9.83 7.50 0.89
N ARG A 357 -10.77 6.87 1.61
CA ARG A 357 -11.24 7.31 2.94
C ARG A 357 -10.72 6.40 4.03
N ASP A 358 -10.59 6.92 5.25
CA ASP A 358 -10.20 6.12 6.42
C ASP A 358 -11.08 4.87 6.63
N SER A 359 -12.33 4.88 6.18
CA SER A 359 -13.26 3.73 6.21
C SER A 359 -12.96 2.65 5.17
N ASP A 360 -12.12 2.95 4.17
CA ASP A 360 -11.76 2.06 3.08
C ASP A 360 -10.49 1.27 3.37
N SER A 361 -9.65 1.76 4.28
CA SER A 361 -8.34 1.16 4.55
C SER A 361 -8.43 -0.27 5.09
N TRP A 362 -7.57 -1.14 4.55
CA TRP A 362 -7.33 -2.50 5.03
C TRP A 362 -6.87 -2.57 6.51
N LEU A 363 -6.23 -1.50 7.01
CA LEU A 363 -5.78 -1.38 8.40
C LEU A 363 -6.93 -1.30 9.43
N ASN A 364 -8.18 -1.24 8.97
CA ASN A 364 -9.36 -1.43 9.82
C ASN A 364 -9.61 -2.89 10.20
N PHE A 365 -9.02 -3.84 9.47
CA PHE A 365 -9.29 -5.27 9.60
C PHE A 365 -8.05 -6.08 9.94
N VAL A 366 -6.86 -5.56 9.62
CA VAL A 366 -5.57 -6.23 9.83
C VAL A 366 -4.69 -5.35 10.73
N PRO A 367 -4.04 -5.92 11.76
CA PRO A 367 -4.06 -7.32 12.17
C PRO A 367 -5.31 -7.75 12.94
N VAL A 368 -6.08 -6.79 13.45
CA VAL A 368 -7.35 -6.99 14.17
C VAL A 368 -8.37 -5.95 13.70
N GLU A 369 -9.66 -6.25 13.85
CA GLU A 369 -10.74 -5.32 13.50
C GLU A 369 -10.84 -4.19 14.53
N ARG A 370 -10.62 -2.94 14.11
CA ARG A 370 -10.71 -1.72 14.95
C ARG A 370 -10.63 -0.45 14.11
N TYR A 371 -10.86 0.72 14.71
CA TYR A 371 -10.77 1.99 14.01
C TYR A 371 -9.31 2.35 13.70
N ASN A 372 -9.03 2.71 12.44
CA ASN A 372 -7.79 3.37 12.05
C ASN A 372 -8.06 4.67 11.28
N TYR A 373 -7.02 5.50 11.11
CA TYR A 373 -7.09 6.83 10.49
C TYR A 373 -5.95 7.12 9.50
N PRO A 374 -5.66 6.23 8.54
CA PRO A 374 -4.36 6.27 7.88
C PRO A 374 -4.32 7.06 6.56
N LEU A 375 -5.46 7.59 6.08
CA LEU A 375 -5.61 8.20 4.76
C LEU A 375 -5.86 9.71 4.82
N LEU A 376 -6.07 10.35 3.67
CA LEU A 376 -6.22 11.81 3.54
C LEU A 376 -7.64 12.32 3.80
N PHE A 377 -8.63 11.44 3.65
CA PHE A 377 -10.04 11.74 3.89
C PHE A 377 -10.54 10.95 5.09
N ASP A 378 -11.36 11.57 5.93
CA ASP A 378 -12.00 10.89 7.04
C ASP A 378 -13.04 9.87 6.54
N ARG A 379 -13.66 9.17 7.49
CA ARG A 379 -14.65 8.13 7.19
C ARG A 379 -15.90 8.65 6.47
N ASP A 380 -16.23 9.92 6.68
CA ASP A 380 -17.36 10.63 6.08
C ASP A 380 -16.96 11.35 4.79
N GLY A 381 -15.71 11.18 4.33
CA GLY A 381 -15.17 11.75 3.11
C GLY A 381 -14.80 13.23 3.19
N ASN A 382 -14.69 13.81 4.39
CA ASN A 382 -14.18 15.17 4.56
C ASN A 382 -12.63 15.17 4.51
N PRO A 383 -12.01 16.25 4.01
CA PRO A 383 -10.56 16.38 4.06
C PRO A 383 -10.05 16.42 5.50
N LYS A 384 -8.97 15.69 5.78
CA LYS A 384 -8.28 15.74 7.07
C LYS A 384 -7.24 16.87 7.12
N PRO A 385 -6.80 17.30 8.32
CA PRO A 385 -5.70 18.25 8.46
C PRO A 385 -4.45 17.92 7.65
N CYS A 386 -4.13 16.64 7.47
CA CYS A 386 -2.99 16.22 6.66
C CYS A 386 -3.13 16.52 5.16
N LEU A 387 -4.34 16.47 4.60
CA LEU A 387 -4.59 16.87 3.21
C LEU A 387 -4.30 18.36 3.02
N HIS A 388 -4.79 19.20 3.95
CA HIS A 388 -4.50 20.63 3.93
C HIS A 388 -3.01 20.90 4.14
N ALA A 389 -2.35 20.15 5.03
CA ALA A 389 -0.94 20.33 5.32
C ALA A 389 -0.02 20.06 4.13
N ILE A 390 -0.39 19.15 3.22
CA ILE A 390 0.39 18.84 2.01
C ILE A 390 0.03 19.74 0.81
N THR A 391 -1.14 20.39 0.81
CA THR A 391 -1.61 21.22 -0.33
C THR A 391 -1.51 22.72 -0.09
N ASP A 392 -1.47 23.15 1.17
CA ASP A 392 -1.30 24.55 1.56
C ASP A 392 -0.09 24.72 2.50
N PRO A 393 1.01 25.34 2.02
CA PRO A 393 2.19 25.58 2.85
C PRO A 393 1.92 26.54 4.01
N ASN A 394 0.81 27.29 4.00
CA ASN A 394 0.42 28.22 5.06
C ASN A 394 -0.58 27.62 6.05
N TYR A 395 -1.01 26.37 5.86
CA TYR A 395 -1.95 25.73 6.79
C TYR A 395 -1.33 25.60 8.19
N GLU A 396 -2.05 26.08 9.21
CA GLU A 396 -1.63 25.97 10.61
C GLU A 396 -2.13 24.63 11.19
N ILE A 397 -1.21 23.80 11.67
CA ILE A 397 -1.47 22.46 12.21
C ILE A 397 -1.82 22.52 13.68
#